data_AF-A0AA36J5Y9-F1
#
_entry.id   AF-A0AA36J5Y9-F1
#
_cell.length_a   1.000
_cell.length_b   1.000
_cell.length_c   1.000
_cell.angle_alpha   90.00
_cell.angle_beta   90.00
_cell.angle_gamma   90.00
#
_symmetry.space_group_name_H-M   'P 1'
#
loop_
_entity.id
_entity.type
_entity.pdbx_description
1 polymer ?
#
loop_
_entity_poly.entity_id
_entity_poly.type
_entity_poly.pdbx_seq_one_letter_code
_entity_poly.pdbx_strand_id
1 'polypeptide(L)'
;MEEIASKVCRSNASVHHDVLCAAANPHWADFEQQARECGNEYYLLAARALAADGSESDAWAAWADYAAPPWWETMRRPAYSDSSASCTGEHSSRSSSPVFDSEDKASLDRFFRDAVRSQTADMALLLQRVLECSAPGVESLPAKELSAEALGRLMGLVRVNAMAVVAASDDLAPFAASSESGSSSQDSSEAPLARGMAIYAVTSAMNHASDANCFVASDPSAPQRCLVQTLRPVVPGEELCINYLQGSHYTEEQRREVLQQQYNIH
;
A
#
# COMPACT_ATOMS: atom_id res chain seq x y z
N MET A 1 -23.81 3.49 -23.71
CA MET A 1 -23.51 3.40 -22.27
C MET A 1 -22.37 4.32 -21.86
N GLU A 2 -21.29 4.44 -22.65
CA GLU A 2 -20.16 5.36 -22.37
C GLU A 2 -20.57 6.82 -22.18
N GLU A 3 -21.52 7.34 -22.96
CA GLU A 3 -21.93 8.75 -22.89
C GLU A 3 -22.66 9.12 -21.59
N ILE A 4 -23.34 8.15 -20.95
CA ILE A 4 -24.06 8.36 -19.69
C ILE A 4 -23.07 8.28 -18.52
N ALA A 5 -22.14 7.32 -18.55
CA ALA A 5 -21.07 7.21 -17.56
C ALA A 5 -20.22 8.49 -17.52
N SER A 6 -19.86 9.04 -18.69
CA SER A 6 -19.09 10.28 -18.81
C SER A 6 -19.78 11.50 -18.19
N LYS A 7 -21.11 11.64 -18.35
CA LYS A 7 -21.87 12.79 -17.81
C LYS A 7 -22.02 12.75 -16.29
N VAL A 8 -22.27 11.57 -15.71
CA VAL A 8 -22.36 11.38 -14.24
C VAL A 8 -21.00 11.56 -13.58
N CYS A 9 -19.94 11.07 -14.24
CA CYS A 9 -18.55 11.29 -13.86
C CYS A 9 -18.21 12.78 -13.75
N ARG A 10 -18.48 13.56 -14.81
CA ARG A 10 -18.16 15.00 -14.85
C ARG A 10 -18.98 15.85 -13.87
N SER A 11 -20.24 15.49 -13.57
CA SER A 11 -21.06 16.28 -12.64
C SER A 11 -20.62 16.17 -11.18
N ASN A 12 -19.91 15.10 -10.82
CA ASN A 12 -19.39 14.85 -9.48
C ASN A 12 -17.87 15.08 -9.38
N ALA A 13 -17.24 15.48 -10.48
CA ALA A 13 -15.81 15.60 -10.64
C ALA A 13 -15.28 16.84 -9.89
N SER A 14 -14.44 16.61 -8.88
CA SER A 14 -13.38 17.57 -8.57
C SER A 14 -12.40 17.63 -9.76
N VAL A 15 -11.50 18.62 -9.78
CA VAL A 15 -10.41 18.75 -10.79
C VAL A 15 -9.64 17.44 -10.98
N HIS A 16 -9.64 16.57 -9.98
CA HIS A 16 -8.92 15.29 -9.92
C HIS A 16 -9.60 14.17 -10.70
N HIS A 17 -10.91 14.23 -10.86
CA HIS A 17 -11.65 13.18 -11.56
C HIS A 17 -11.34 13.19 -13.06
N ASP A 18 -11.17 14.36 -13.69
CA ASP A 18 -10.84 14.43 -15.11
C ASP A 18 -9.45 13.86 -15.43
N VAL A 19 -8.52 13.97 -14.47
CA VAL A 19 -7.17 13.38 -14.55
C VAL A 19 -7.21 11.85 -14.43
N LEU A 20 -7.99 11.34 -13.48
CA LEU A 20 -7.99 9.93 -13.05
C LEU A 20 -9.11 9.09 -13.66
N CYS A 21 -9.89 9.64 -14.58
CA CYS A 21 -10.98 8.92 -15.22
C CYS A 21 -10.53 8.39 -16.57
N ALA A 22 -10.51 7.06 -16.74
CA ALA A 22 -10.15 6.43 -18.02
C ALA A 22 -11.02 6.89 -19.19
N ALA A 23 -12.28 7.27 -18.92
CA ALA A 23 -13.20 7.80 -19.93
C ALA A 23 -12.94 9.28 -20.28
N ALA A 24 -12.22 10.02 -19.43
CA ALA A 24 -11.87 11.42 -19.65
C ALA A 24 -10.42 11.59 -20.14
N ASN A 25 -9.50 10.73 -19.66
CA ASN A 25 -8.09 10.75 -20.00
C ASN A 25 -7.62 9.34 -20.44
N PRO A 26 -7.40 9.09 -21.75
CA PRO A 26 -6.96 7.79 -22.24
C PRO A 26 -5.57 7.41 -21.71
N HIS A 27 -4.70 8.37 -21.41
CA HIS A 27 -3.38 8.09 -20.84
C HIS A 27 -3.48 7.51 -19.42
N TRP A 28 -4.54 7.82 -18.68
CA TRP A 28 -4.81 7.17 -17.40
C TRP A 28 -5.06 5.67 -17.58
N ALA A 29 -5.77 5.26 -18.64
CA ALA A 29 -5.98 3.85 -18.94
C ALA A 29 -4.66 3.12 -19.22
N ASP A 30 -3.74 3.76 -19.95
CA ASP A 30 -2.40 3.22 -20.20
C ASP A 30 -1.60 3.07 -18.89
N PHE A 31 -1.65 4.08 -18.02
CA PHE A 31 -1.03 4.03 -16.69
C PHE A 31 -1.63 2.91 -15.82
N GLU A 32 -2.94 2.77 -15.81
CA GLU A 32 -3.62 1.69 -15.08
C GLU A 32 -3.21 0.30 -15.58
N GLN A 33 -3.17 0.13 -16.90
CA GLN A 33 -2.76 -1.13 -17.50
C GLN A 33 -1.31 -1.46 -17.14
N GLN A 34 -0.40 -0.49 -17.26
CA GLN A 34 1.00 -0.70 -16.91
C GLN A 34 1.16 -1.05 -15.41
N ALA A 35 0.46 -0.37 -14.51
CA ALA A 35 0.50 -0.68 -13.08
C ALA A 35 0.04 -2.12 -12.77
N ARG A 36 -0.99 -2.60 -13.50
CA ARG A 36 -1.48 -3.99 -13.38
C ARG A 36 -0.48 -5.00 -13.92
N GLU A 37 0.13 -4.74 -15.08
CA GLU A 37 1.17 -5.61 -15.66
C GLU A 37 2.41 -5.70 -14.76
N CYS A 38 2.72 -4.61 -14.07
CA CYS A 38 3.76 -4.54 -13.05
C CYS A 38 3.40 -5.29 -11.76
N GLY A 39 2.15 -5.72 -11.59
CA GLY A 39 1.66 -6.36 -10.37
C GLY A 39 1.76 -5.46 -9.13
N ASN A 40 1.67 -4.13 -9.30
CA ASN A 40 1.93 -3.17 -8.23
C ASN A 40 0.88 -2.07 -8.17
N GLU A 41 -0.16 -2.33 -7.36
CA GLU A 41 -1.28 -1.43 -7.11
C GLU A 41 -0.90 -0.13 -6.38
N TYR A 42 0.27 -0.09 -5.72
CA TYR A 42 0.74 1.11 -5.03
C TYR A 42 1.02 2.28 -5.99
N TYR A 43 1.31 2.00 -7.27
CA TYR A 43 1.41 3.04 -8.29
C TYR A 43 0.08 3.78 -8.48
N LEU A 44 -1.04 3.07 -8.45
CA LEU A 44 -2.37 3.67 -8.59
C LEU A 44 -2.73 4.51 -7.37
N LEU A 45 -2.42 4.00 -6.18
CA LEU A 45 -2.67 4.72 -4.93
C LEU A 45 -1.83 6.00 -4.85
N ALA A 46 -0.53 5.91 -5.19
CA ALA A 46 0.35 7.06 -5.24
C ALA A 46 -0.16 8.10 -6.24
N ALA A 47 -0.50 7.69 -7.47
CA ALA A 47 -1.06 8.59 -8.47
C ALA A 47 -2.35 9.28 -8.02
N ARG A 48 -3.24 8.52 -7.35
CA ARG A 48 -4.50 9.07 -6.81
C ARG A 48 -4.27 10.04 -5.66
N ALA A 49 -3.32 9.74 -4.77
CA ALA A 49 -2.94 10.64 -3.69
C ALA A 49 -2.38 11.96 -4.24
N LEU A 50 -1.53 11.89 -5.27
CA LEU A 50 -0.98 13.06 -5.96
C LEU A 50 -2.06 13.88 -6.65
N ALA A 51 -3.03 13.22 -7.28
CA ALA A 51 -4.15 13.91 -7.88
C ALA A 51 -4.98 14.59 -6.79
N ALA A 52 -5.34 13.93 -5.69
CA ALA A 52 -6.25 14.46 -4.67
C ALA A 52 -5.78 15.74 -3.94
N ASP A 53 -4.48 16.03 -3.96
CA ASP A 53 -3.86 17.14 -3.23
C ASP A 53 -3.88 18.46 -4.02
N GLY A 54 -5.02 18.81 -4.64
CA GLY A 54 -5.21 20.03 -5.45
C GLY A 54 -5.04 21.38 -4.74
N SER A 55 -4.49 21.37 -3.53
CA SER A 55 -4.13 22.52 -2.73
C SER A 55 -2.75 23.03 -3.16
N GLU A 56 -2.67 24.32 -3.47
CA GLU A 56 -1.52 25.05 -4.02
C GLU A 56 -0.12 24.57 -3.55
N SER A 57 0.69 24.16 -4.53
CA SER A 57 2.17 24.23 -4.65
C SER A 57 3.11 23.62 -3.59
N ASP A 58 2.78 23.55 -2.29
CA ASP A 58 3.78 23.24 -1.26
C ASP A 58 3.86 21.77 -0.84
N ALA A 59 2.86 20.96 -1.17
CA ALA A 59 2.84 19.56 -0.75
C ALA A 59 3.87 18.70 -1.47
N TRP A 60 4.26 19.05 -2.70
CA TRP A 60 5.26 18.31 -3.48
C TRP A 60 6.68 18.46 -2.93
N ALA A 61 7.06 19.68 -2.55
CA ALA A 61 8.32 19.94 -1.88
C ALA A 61 8.45 19.10 -0.60
N ALA A 62 7.35 18.92 0.13
CA ALA A 62 7.33 18.10 1.34
C ALA A 62 7.72 16.62 1.09
N TRP A 63 7.41 16.06 -0.09
CA TRP A 63 7.76 14.69 -0.43
C TRP A 63 9.17 14.54 -1.01
N ALA A 64 9.61 15.50 -1.82
CA ALA A 64 10.96 15.53 -2.36
C ALA A 64 12.03 15.65 -1.25
N ASP A 65 11.70 16.40 -0.18
CA ASP A 65 12.55 16.58 1.00
C ASP A 65 12.30 15.53 2.09
N TYR A 66 11.34 14.62 1.91
CA TYR A 66 11.03 13.60 2.91
C TYR A 66 12.23 12.67 3.10
N ALA A 67 12.86 12.70 4.27
CA ALA A 67 14.16 12.06 4.54
C ALA A 67 14.18 10.52 4.47
N ALA A 68 13.06 9.87 4.15
CA ALA A 68 13.05 8.43 3.98
C ALA A 68 13.69 8.02 2.63
N PRO A 69 14.42 6.90 2.60
CA PRO A 69 14.93 6.36 1.36
C PRO A 69 13.76 5.95 0.44
N PRO A 70 13.93 6.03 -0.88
CA PRO A 70 12.93 5.53 -1.82
C PRO A 70 12.74 4.02 -1.61
N TRP A 71 11.52 3.53 -1.84
CA TRP A 71 11.11 2.17 -1.44
C TRP A 71 11.96 1.03 -2.02
N TRP A 72 12.57 1.22 -3.19
CA TRP A 72 13.46 0.21 -3.77
C TRP A 72 14.75 0.02 -2.96
N GLU A 73 15.17 0.98 -2.14
CA GLU A 73 16.36 0.82 -1.28
C GLU A 73 16.09 -0.05 -0.06
N THR A 74 14.83 -0.09 0.40
CA THR A 74 14.40 -0.89 1.56
C THR A 74 13.81 -2.24 1.17
N MET A 75 13.46 -2.41 -0.10
CA MET A 75 13.00 -3.68 -0.67
C MET A 75 14.07 -4.77 -0.56
N ARG A 76 13.67 -5.91 0.00
CA ARG A 76 14.42 -7.16 -0.08
C ARG A 76 13.74 -8.10 -1.07
N ARG A 77 14.53 -8.94 -1.74
CA ARG A 77 14.01 -10.04 -2.56
C ARG A 77 13.15 -10.95 -1.67
N PRO A 78 12.01 -11.46 -2.17
CA PRO A 78 11.28 -12.51 -1.46
C PRO A 78 12.21 -13.68 -1.11
N ALA A 79 12.22 -14.08 0.16
CA ALA A 79 12.93 -15.27 0.58
C ALA A 79 12.11 -16.48 0.12
N TYR A 80 12.45 -17.04 -1.03
CA TYR A 80 11.94 -18.34 -1.42
C TYR A 80 12.65 -19.37 -0.53
N SER A 81 11.88 -20.09 0.29
CA SER A 81 12.43 -21.21 1.06
C SER A 81 13.04 -22.18 0.05
N ASP A 82 14.37 -22.27 0.05
CA ASP A 82 15.11 -23.22 -0.79
C ASP A 82 14.64 -24.62 -0.39
N SER A 83 13.67 -25.14 -1.14
CA SER A 83 13.09 -26.48 -0.96
C SER A 83 14.09 -27.58 -1.37
N SER A 84 15.36 -27.21 -1.50
CA SER A 84 16.52 -28.02 -1.87
C SER A 84 17.08 -28.83 -0.71
N ALA A 85 16.37 -28.96 0.41
CA ALA A 85 16.72 -29.90 1.46
C ALA A 85 16.36 -31.32 1.01
N SER A 86 17.14 -31.86 0.08
CA SER A 86 17.10 -33.26 -0.29
C SER A 86 17.50 -34.10 0.93
N CYS A 87 16.50 -34.75 1.50
CA CYS A 87 16.59 -35.84 2.44
C CYS A 87 17.41 -37.00 1.89
N THR A 88 18.73 -37.02 2.13
CA THR A 88 19.50 -38.26 2.04
C THR A 88 20.59 -38.31 3.09
N GLY A 89 20.42 -39.22 4.04
CA GLY A 89 21.49 -40.13 4.46
C GLY A 89 22.49 -39.59 5.48
N GLU A 90 22.40 -40.16 6.67
CA GLU A 90 23.34 -40.05 7.77
C GLU A 90 24.79 -40.36 7.33
N HIS A 91 25.65 -39.35 7.16
CA HIS A 91 27.09 -39.53 7.35
C HIS A 91 27.72 -38.28 7.95
N SER A 92 28.13 -38.39 9.22
CA SER A 92 28.90 -37.40 9.96
C SER A 92 30.20 -37.06 9.24
N SER A 93 30.32 -35.84 8.73
CA SER A 93 31.61 -35.24 8.37
C SER A 93 31.48 -33.72 8.50
N ARG A 94 32.24 -33.15 9.44
CA ARG A 94 32.39 -31.70 9.65
C ARG A 94 32.94 -31.06 8.38
N SER A 95 32.07 -30.60 7.49
CA SER A 95 32.44 -29.76 6.35
C SER A 95 32.13 -28.31 6.68
N SER A 96 33.16 -27.57 7.06
CA SER A 96 33.17 -26.11 7.10
C SER A 96 33.12 -25.58 5.66
N SER A 97 31.92 -25.51 5.09
CA SER A 97 31.74 -24.95 3.74
C SER A 97 31.80 -23.43 3.77
N PRO A 98 32.39 -22.79 2.75
CA PRO A 98 32.86 -21.42 2.83
C PRO A 98 31.82 -20.41 2.31
N VAL A 99 31.84 -19.23 2.92
CA VAL A 99 31.47 -17.82 2.58
C VAL A 99 30.96 -17.45 1.16
N PHE A 100 30.95 -18.33 0.16
CA PHE A 100 30.58 -18.03 -1.23
C PHE A 100 29.12 -17.63 -1.44
N ASP A 101 28.21 -17.95 -0.52
CA ASP A 101 26.79 -17.56 -0.65
C ASP A 101 26.55 -16.05 -0.50
N SER A 102 27.52 -15.28 0.01
CA SER A 102 27.30 -13.86 0.32
C SER A 102 27.35 -12.95 -0.91
N GLU A 103 28.23 -13.22 -1.88
CA GLU A 103 28.42 -12.33 -3.04
C GLU A 103 27.30 -12.50 -4.07
N ASP A 104 26.88 -13.74 -4.33
CA ASP A 104 25.78 -14.03 -5.25
C ASP A 104 24.44 -13.47 -4.74
N LYS A 105 24.18 -13.56 -3.42
CA LYS A 105 23.00 -12.94 -2.80
C LYS A 105 23.02 -11.42 -2.94
N ALA A 106 24.16 -10.78 -2.67
CA ALA A 106 24.32 -9.35 -2.84
C ALA A 106 24.12 -8.88 -4.29
N SER A 107 24.58 -9.70 -5.26
CA SER A 107 24.39 -9.46 -6.69
C SER A 107 22.91 -9.48 -7.09
N LEU A 108 22.16 -10.48 -6.64
CA LEU A 108 20.73 -10.61 -6.91
C LEU A 108 19.90 -9.50 -6.25
N ASP A 109 20.22 -9.13 -5.00
CA ASP A 109 19.54 -8.04 -4.32
C ASP A 109 19.81 -6.70 -5.04
N ARG A 110 21.03 -6.47 -5.52
CA ARG A 110 21.32 -5.29 -6.35
C ARG A 110 20.52 -5.29 -7.64
N PHE A 111 20.51 -6.40 -8.38
CA PHE A 111 19.72 -6.54 -9.60
C PHE A 111 18.23 -6.23 -9.36
N PHE A 112 17.65 -6.75 -8.28
CA PHE A 112 16.25 -6.52 -7.93
C PHE A 112 15.98 -5.04 -7.63
N ARG A 113 16.85 -4.38 -6.85
CA ARG A 113 16.72 -2.94 -6.56
C ARG A 113 16.82 -2.09 -7.83
N ASP A 114 17.75 -2.42 -8.71
CA ASP A 114 17.93 -1.71 -9.99
C ASP A 114 16.71 -1.89 -10.90
N ALA A 115 16.15 -3.11 -10.98
CA ALA A 115 14.94 -3.38 -11.75
C ALA A 115 13.72 -2.61 -11.23
N VAL A 116 13.53 -2.60 -9.91
CA VAL A 116 12.43 -1.87 -9.26
C VAL A 116 12.57 -0.36 -9.45
N ARG A 117 13.80 0.16 -9.34
CA ARG A 117 14.10 1.57 -9.60
C ARG A 117 13.76 1.95 -11.05
N SER A 118 14.18 1.13 -12.01
CA SER A 118 13.86 1.33 -13.43
C SER A 118 12.35 1.36 -13.67
N GLN A 119 11.63 0.36 -13.16
CA GLN A 119 10.17 0.30 -13.26
C GLN A 119 9.50 1.52 -12.63
N THR A 120 9.99 1.98 -11.48
CA THR A 120 9.44 3.18 -10.81
C THR A 120 9.68 4.44 -11.65
N ALA A 121 10.84 4.54 -12.31
CA ALA A 121 11.13 5.64 -13.23
C ALA A 121 10.20 5.64 -14.44
N ASP A 122 9.94 4.49 -15.04
CA ASP A 122 9.00 4.34 -16.16
C ASP A 122 7.58 4.76 -15.76
N MET A 123 7.14 4.35 -14.55
CA MET A 123 5.84 4.74 -14.00
C MET A 123 5.76 6.23 -13.70
N ALA A 124 6.83 6.85 -13.18
CA ALA A 124 6.86 8.29 -12.95
C ALA A 124 6.69 9.08 -14.26
N LEU A 125 7.37 8.66 -15.33
CA LEU A 125 7.24 9.27 -16.66
C LEU A 125 5.82 9.10 -17.22
N LEU A 126 5.19 7.94 -17.06
CA LEU A 126 3.82 7.73 -17.50
C LEU A 126 2.84 8.60 -16.71
N LEU A 127 2.98 8.68 -15.39
CA LEU A 127 2.14 9.53 -14.56
C LEU A 127 2.31 11.00 -14.91
N GLN A 128 3.54 11.46 -15.16
CA GLN A 128 3.81 12.82 -15.61
C GLN A 128 3.03 13.14 -16.89
N ARG A 129 3.01 12.23 -17.87
CA ARG A 129 2.21 12.39 -19.11
C ARG A 129 0.71 12.48 -18.82
N VAL A 130 0.19 11.65 -17.92
CA VAL A 130 -1.21 11.71 -17.49
C VAL A 130 -1.54 13.10 -16.96
N LEU A 131 -0.70 13.62 -16.06
CA LEU A 131 -0.89 14.93 -15.43
C LEU A 131 -0.79 16.09 -16.43
N GLU A 132 0.19 16.06 -17.33
CA GLU A 132 0.40 17.08 -18.37
C GLU A 132 -0.76 17.17 -19.38
N CYS A 133 -1.41 16.04 -19.71
CA CYS A 133 -2.49 16.01 -20.69
C CYS A 133 -3.87 16.41 -20.14
N SER A 134 -4.02 16.52 -18.82
CA SER A 134 -5.36 16.55 -18.20
C SER A 134 -6.04 17.91 -18.14
N ALA A 135 -5.35 19.05 -18.35
CA ALA A 135 -6.04 20.34 -18.40
C ALA A 135 -5.24 21.45 -19.11
N PRO A 136 -5.69 21.95 -20.28
CA PRO A 136 -5.18 23.21 -20.82
C PRO A 136 -5.71 24.38 -19.97
N GLY A 137 -4.95 24.80 -18.94
CA GLY A 137 -5.25 25.98 -18.13
C GLY A 137 -5.15 25.80 -16.61
N VAL A 138 -4.97 24.58 -16.11
CA VAL A 138 -4.41 24.38 -14.77
C VAL A 138 -2.92 24.69 -14.89
N GLU A 139 -2.39 25.60 -14.07
CA GLU A 139 -0.94 25.79 -13.99
C GLU A 139 -0.34 24.41 -13.79
N SER A 140 0.38 23.92 -14.79
CA SER A 140 0.90 22.56 -14.76
C SER A 140 1.64 22.44 -13.44
N LEU A 141 1.18 21.53 -12.56
CA LEU A 141 2.01 21.01 -11.48
C LEU A 141 3.41 20.89 -12.07
N PRO A 142 4.44 21.54 -11.50
CA PRO A 142 5.72 21.67 -12.17
C PRO A 142 6.21 20.26 -12.47
N ALA A 143 6.03 19.82 -13.72
CA ALA A 143 6.25 18.44 -14.12
C ALA A 143 7.72 18.02 -13.91
N LYS A 144 8.57 19.03 -13.69
CA LYS A 144 9.94 18.93 -13.18
C LYS A 144 10.09 18.25 -11.80
N GLU A 145 9.04 18.13 -10.99
CA GLU A 145 9.16 17.65 -9.61
C GLU A 145 8.75 16.19 -9.40
N LEU A 146 7.96 15.60 -10.31
CA LEU A 146 7.63 14.18 -10.26
C LEU A 146 8.80 13.33 -10.79
N SER A 147 9.85 13.22 -9.98
CA SER A 147 10.96 12.30 -10.23
C SER A 147 10.60 10.86 -9.82
N ALA A 148 11.37 9.90 -10.34
CA ALA A 148 11.30 8.51 -9.88
C ALA A 148 11.48 8.41 -8.35
N GLU A 149 12.35 9.25 -7.78
CA GLU A 149 12.62 9.30 -6.33
C GLU A 149 11.42 9.81 -5.56
N ALA A 150 10.78 10.90 -6.00
CA ALA A 150 9.57 11.42 -5.37
C ALA A 150 8.44 10.39 -5.40
N LEU A 151 8.18 9.77 -6.56
CA LEU A 151 7.19 8.69 -6.68
C LEU A 151 7.55 7.50 -5.79
N GLY A 152 8.82 7.12 -5.77
CA GLY A 152 9.31 6.01 -4.97
C GLY A 152 9.17 6.24 -3.47
N ARG A 153 9.41 7.45 -2.99
CA ARG A 153 9.19 7.81 -1.58
C ARG A 153 7.71 7.76 -1.24
N LEU A 154 6.85 8.32 -2.09
CA LEU A 154 5.40 8.28 -1.89
C LEU A 154 4.88 6.83 -1.85
N MET A 155 5.34 5.95 -2.74
CA MET A 155 4.98 4.53 -2.68
C MET A 155 5.42 3.87 -1.37
N GLY A 156 6.64 4.17 -0.91
CA GLY A 156 7.14 3.70 0.38
C GLY A 156 6.23 4.14 1.51
N LEU A 157 5.84 5.42 1.53
CA LEU A 157 4.92 6.00 2.48
C LEU A 157 3.54 5.35 2.47
N VAL A 158 2.94 5.17 1.29
CA VAL A 158 1.67 4.45 1.17
C VAL A 158 1.83 3.03 1.71
N ARG A 159 2.88 2.31 1.33
CA ARG A 159 3.10 0.93 1.74
C ARG A 159 3.25 0.75 3.25
N VAL A 160 3.94 1.67 3.93
CA VAL A 160 4.20 1.54 5.38
C VAL A 160 3.10 2.17 6.25
N ASN A 161 2.27 3.05 5.70
CA ASN A 161 1.26 3.79 6.47
C ASN A 161 -0.19 3.50 6.08
N ALA A 162 -0.45 2.89 4.93
CA ALA A 162 -1.80 2.57 4.51
C ALA A 162 -2.39 1.48 5.39
N MET A 163 -3.62 1.71 5.83
CA MET A 163 -4.43 0.76 6.57
C MET A 163 -5.56 0.24 5.68
N ALA A 164 -5.89 -1.03 5.83
CA ALA A 164 -7.09 -1.59 5.21
C ALA A 164 -8.35 -0.92 5.79
N VAL A 165 -9.22 -0.46 4.91
CA VAL A 165 -10.49 0.17 5.26
C VAL A 165 -11.60 -0.86 5.15
N VAL A 166 -12.33 -1.01 6.25
CA VAL A 166 -13.58 -1.77 6.31
C VAL A 166 -14.72 -0.78 6.18
N ALA A 167 -15.69 -1.06 5.33
CA ALA A 167 -16.94 -0.31 5.27
C ALA A 167 -18.11 -1.22 5.66
N ALA A 168 -19.14 -0.63 6.27
CA ALA A 168 -20.38 -1.34 6.56
C ALA A 168 -20.97 -1.91 5.26
N SER A 169 -21.45 -3.15 5.31
CA SER A 169 -22.07 -3.82 4.17
C SER A 169 -23.52 -3.37 3.96
N ASP A 170 -23.80 -2.06 4.04
CA ASP A 170 -25.16 -1.52 3.94
C ASP A 170 -25.81 -1.82 2.56
N ASP A 171 -25.01 -2.17 1.54
CA ASP A 171 -25.45 -2.40 0.15
C ASP A 171 -25.74 -3.87 -0.24
N LEU A 172 -25.81 -4.82 0.70
CA LEU A 172 -26.18 -6.22 0.39
C LEU A 172 -27.63 -6.64 0.70
N ALA A 173 -28.57 -5.69 0.89
CA ALA A 173 -30.00 -6.00 0.84
C ALA A 173 -30.74 -4.97 -0.04
N PRO A 174 -31.41 -5.39 -1.15
CA PRO A 174 -32.59 -6.26 -1.04
C PRO A 174 -32.73 -7.38 -2.09
N PHE A 175 -31.70 -7.71 -2.89
CA PHE A 175 -31.85 -8.74 -3.95
C PHE A 175 -31.82 -10.20 -3.47
N ALA A 176 -31.60 -10.46 -2.18
CA ALA A 176 -31.63 -11.81 -1.59
C ALA A 176 -33.03 -12.26 -1.11
N ALA A 177 -34.11 -11.61 -1.56
CA ALA A 177 -35.47 -12.02 -1.23
C ALA A 177 -36.00 -13.07 -2.23
N SER A 178 -35.50 -14.32 -2.15
CA SER A 178 -36.25 -15.55 -2.47
C SER A 178 -35.32 -16.77 -2.57
N SER A 179 -34.86 -17.29 -1.43
CA SER A 179 -34.32 -18.66 -1.37
C SER A 179 -34.62 -19.23 0.01
N GLU A 180 -35.91 -19.48 0.26
CA GLU A 180 -36.37 -20.28 1.37
C GLU A 180 -36.00 -21.75 1.12
N SER A 181 -34.99 -22.26 1.80
CA SER A 181 -34.95 -23.68 2.17
C SER A 181 -33.84 -23.92 3.18
N GLY A 182 -34.24 -24.42 4.34
CA GLY A 182 -33.48 -24.37 5.58
C GLY A 182 -32.16 -25.15 5.58
N SER A 183 -31.19 -24.57 6.28
CA SER A 183 -30.03 -25.25 6.82
C SER A 183 -29.62 -24.54 8.10
N SER A 184 -29.67 -25.26 9.21
CA SER A 184 -29.20 -24.86 10.54
C SER A 184 -27.68 -24.88 10.59
N SER A 185 -27.05 -23.97 9.85
CA SER A 185 -25.59 -23.88 9.70
C SER A 185 -24.98 -22.82 10.61
N GLN A 186 -23.78 -23.16 11.10
CA GLN A 186 -23.04 -22.53 12.17
C GLN A 186 -22.79 -21.02 11.97
N ASP A 187 -22.73 -20.36 13.11
CA ASP A 187 -22.46 -18.95 13.40
C ASP A 187 -21.05 -18.52 12.92
N SER A 188 -20.78 -18.64 11.62
CA SER A 188 -19.59 -18.08 10.99
C SER A 188 -19.80 -16.57 10.84
N SER A 189 -19.50 -15.83 11.91
CA SER A 189 -19.30 -14.38 11.84
C SER A 189 -18.18 -14.10 10.84
N GLU A 190 -18.55 -13.97 9.58
CA GLU A 190 -17.64 -13.66 8.47
C GLU A 190 -16.93 -12.35 8.80
N ALA A 191 -15.59 -12.40 8.83
CA ALA A 191 -14.81 -11.21 9.15
C ALA A 191 -15.16 -10.10 8.14
N PRO A 192 -15.28 -8.84 8.57
CA PRO A 192 -15.61 -7.74 7.67
C PRO A 192 -14.59 -7.69 6.52
N LEU A 193 -15.07 -7.76 5.28
CA LEU A 193 -14.20 -7.71 4.11
C LEU A 193 -13.62 -6.30 3.95
N ALA A 194 -12.29 -6.23 3.78
CA ALA A 194 -11.62 -4.99 3.41
C ALA A 194 -12.16 -4.48 2.07
N ARG A 195 -12.52 -3.20 2.02
CA ARG A 195 -13.06 -2.53 0.82
C ARG A 195 -12.05 -1.65 0.12
N GLY A 196 -10.96 -1.29 0.79
CA GLY A 196 -9.91 -0.45 0.23
C GLY A 196 -8.79 -0.17 1.21
N MET A 197 -8.05 0.90 0.95
CA MET A 197 -6.94 1.37 1.78
C MET A 197 -7.04 2.88 2.00
N ALA A 198 -6.62 3.34 3.16
CA ALA A 198 -6.50 4.76 3.49
C ALA A 198 -5.26 5.03 4.34
N ILE A 199 -4.74 6.26 4.25
CA ILE A 199 -3.67 6.75 5.12
C ILE A 199 -4.31 7.71 6.11
N TYR A 200 -4.09 7.48 7.40
CA TYR A 200 -4.59 8.33 8.47
C TYR A 200 -3.39 8.94 9.21
N ALA A 201 -3.08 10.19 8.90
CA ALA A 201 -1.83 10.84 9.33
C ALA A 201 -1.54 10.71 10.83
N VAL A 202 -2.55 10.83 11.70
CA VAL A 202 -2.38 10.71 13.16
C VAL A 202 -1.98 9.29 13.56
N THR A 203 -2.62 8.26 12.99
CA THR A 203 -2.33 6.87 13.38
C THR A 203 -1.03 6.37 12.74
N SER A 204 -0.67 6.91 11.59
CA SER A 204 0.65 6.69 10.95
C SER A 204 1.83 7.16 11.81
N ALA A 205 1.59 8.06 12.78
CA ALA A 205 2.62 8.52 13.72
C ALA A 205 2.74 7.63 14.98
N MET A 206 1.87 6.63 15.17
CA MET A 206 1.90 5.75 16.34
C MET A 206 2.87 4.59 16.12
N ASN A 207 3.76 4.34 17.09
CA ASN A 207 4.76 3.28 16.97
C ASN A 207 4.20 1.87 17.19
N HIS A 208 4.95 0.87 16.73
CA HIS A 208 4.65 -0.53 16.96
C HIS A 208 4.95 -0.96 18.40
N ALA A 209 4.08 -1.75 19.01
CA ALA A 209 4.41 -2.59 20.17
C ALA A 209 3.69 -3.94 20.10
N SER A 210 4.38 -5.02 20.47
CA SER A 210 3.78 -6.36 20.59
C SER A 210 2.68 -6.40 21.66
N ASP A 211 2.90 -5.69 22.78
CA ASP A 211 1.92 -5.44 23.85
C ASP A 211 1.38 -4.01 23.75
N ALA A 212 0.68 -3.74 22.65
CA ALA A 212 0.12 -2.43 22.34
C ALA A 212 -0.93 -1.99 23.39
N ASN A 213 -0.92 -0.70 23.73
CA ASN A 213 -1.94 -0.11 24.60
C ASN A 213 -3.13 0.49 23.83
N CYS A 214 -3.01 0.57 22.50
CA CYS A 214 -4.05 1.05 21.60
C CYS A 214 -4.37 0.06 20.48
N PHE A 215 -5.62 0.10 20.04
CA PHE A 215 -6.16 -0.54 18.86
C PHE A 215 -6.58 0.53 17.86
N VAL A 216 -6.43 0.25 16.57
CA VAL A 216 -6.80 1.17 15.49
C VAL A 216 -7.66 0.44 14.46
N ALA A 217 -8.73 1.08 14.03
CA ALA A 217 -9.59 0.60 12.94
C ALA A 217 -10.21 1.77 12.17
N SER A 218 -10.53 1.55 10.89
CA SER A 218 -11.41 2.46 10.15
C SER A 218 -12.82 2.41 10.73
N ASP A 219 -13.51 3.56 10.82
CA ASP A 219 -14.93 3.59 11.16
C ASP A 219 -15.75 3.03 9.97
N PRO A 220 -16.47 1.90 10.12
CA PRO A 220 -17.21 1.31 9.01
C PRO A 220 -18.33 2.20 8.45
N SER A 221 -18.87 3.11 9.28
CA SER A 221 -19.92 4.06 8.91
C SER A 221 -19.37 5.35 8.30
N ALA A 222 -18.11 5.65 8.58
CA ALA A 222 -17.41 6.84 8.10
C ALA A 222 -15.96 6.50 7.75
N PRO A 223 -15.69 5.75 6.66
CA PRO A 223 -14.37 5.19 6.34
C PRO A 223 -13.25 6.23 6.16
N GLN A 224 -13.59 7.51 5.98
CA GLN A 224 -12.65 8.63 6.04
C GLN A 224 -12.14 8.95 7.46
N ARG A 225 -12.66 8.27 8.49
CA ARG A 225 -12.28 8.43 9.90
C ARG A 225 -11.58 7.17 10.40
N CYS A 226 -10.59 7.40 11.25
CA CYS A 226 -9.87 6.37 11.97
C CYS A 226 -10.24 6.44 13.45
N LEU A 227 -10.53 5.30 14.05
CA LEU A 227 -10.81 5.16 15.47
C LEU A 227 -9.57 4.62 16.17
N VAL A 228 -9.15 5.31 17.22
CA VAL A 228 -8.09 4.83 18.13
C VAL A 228 -8.74 4.56 19.48
N GLN A 229 -8.66 3.31 19.95
CA GLN A 229 -9.25 2.87 21.21
C GLN A 229 -8.17 2.29 22.12
N THR A 230 -8.14 2.73 23.38
CA THR A 230 -7.23 2.17 24.37
C THR A 230 -7.67 0.76 24.76
N LEU A 231 -6.73 -0.20 24.76
CA LEU A 231 -6.94 -1.59 25.18
C LEU A 231 -6.82 -1.77 26.70
N ARG A 232 -6.15 -0.83 27.36
CA ARG A 232 -5.97 -0.77 28.82
C ARG A 232 -5.88 0.70 29.27
N PRO A 233 -6.02 1.00 30.57
CA PRO A 233 -5.73 2.33 31.08
C PRO A 233 -4.33 2.79 30.67
N VAL A 234 -4.24 4.02 30.17
CA VAL A 234 -2.99 4.69 29.75
C VAL A 234 -2.71 5.81 30.73
N VAL A 235 -1.47 5.89 31.23
CA VAL A 235 -1.07 6.94 32.18
C VAL A 235 -0.53 8.18 31.44
N PRO A 236 -0.64 9.40 32.03
CA PRO A 236 -0.05 10.59 31.42
C PRO A 236 1.45 10.43 31.14
N GLY A 237 1.86 10.73 29.91
CA GLY A 237 3.25 10.59 29.45
C GLY A 237 3.61 9.20 28.92
N GLU A 238 2.72 8.21 29.02
CA GLU A 238 2.90 6.93 28.35
C GLU A 238 2.72 7.09 26.83
N GLU A 239 3.63 6.49 26.06
CA GLU A 239 3.55 6.48 24.60
C GLU A 239 2.37 5.61 24.14
N LEU A 240 1.61 6.12 23.15
CA LEU A 240 0.53 5.34 22.54
C LEU A 240 1.10 4.47 21.42
N CYS A 241 1.02 3.16 21.60
CA CYS A 241 1.55 2.18 20.65
C CYS A 241 0.44 1.28 20.13
N ILE A 242 0.59 0.85 18.89
CA ILE A 242 -0.35 -0.02 18.18
C ILE A 242 0.36 -1.29 17.72
N ASN A 243 -0.38 -2.35 17.44
CA ASN A 243 0.21 -3.57 16.90
C ASN A 243 -0.02 -3.62 15.38
N TYR A 244 1.00 -3.26 14.60
CA TYR A 244 0.95 -3.27 13.12
C TYR A 244 0.53 -4.61 12.51
N LEU A 245 0.73 -5.71 13.23
CA LEU A 245 0.43 -7.07 12.78
C LEU A 245 -0.77 -7.66 13.54
N GLN A 246 -1.65 -6.82 14.09
CA GLN A 246 -2.83 -7.28 14.80
C GLN A 246 -3.78 -8.04 13.89
N GLY A 247 -4.32 -9.16 14.38
CA GLY A 247 -5.23 -10.02 13.62
C GLY A 247 -4.56 -10.93 12.59
N SER A 248 -3.25 -10.82 12.37
CA SER A 248 -2.52 -11.75 11.51
C SER A 248 -2.24 -13.10 12.20
N HIS A 249 -2.22 -14.18 11.44
CA HIS A 249 -1.94 -15.54 11.92
C HIS A 249 -0.44 -15.88 11.94
N TYR A 250 0.43 -14.87 12.06
CA TYR A 250 1.88 -15.07 12.06
C TYR A 250 2.40 -15.60 13.40
N THR A 251 3.36 -16.51 13.35
CA THR A 251 4.16 -16.90 14.52
C THR A 251 5.04 -15.74 14.99
N GLU A 252 5.56 -15.77 16.22
CA GLU A 252 6.45 -14.71 16.72
C GLU A 252 7.69 -14.48 15.84
N GLU A 253 8.26 -15.56 15.30
CA GLU A 253 9.39 -15.48 14.37
C GLU A 253 9.00 -14.79 13.08
N GLN A 254 7.88 -15.20 12.47
CA GLN A 254 7.34 -14.54 11.26
C GLN A 254 7.01 -13.07 11.52
N ARG A 255 6.46 -12.73 12.69
CA ARG A 255 6.18 -11.34 13.07
C ARG A 255 7.45 -10.51 13.11
N ARG A 256 8.54 -11.05 13.70
CA ARG A 256 9.84 -10.38 13.74
C ARG A 256 10.39 -10.18 12.33
N GLU A 257 10.31 -11.19 11.48
CA GLU A 257 10.74 -11.08 10.08
C GLU A 257 9.95 -10.02 9.31
N VAL A 258 8.62 -10.01 9.44
CA VAL A 258 7.76 -9.01 8.78
C VAL A 258 8.07 -7.60 9.30
N LEU A 259 8.20 -7.41 10.61
CA LEU A 259 8.55 -6.12 11.21
C LEU A 259 9.92 -5.63 10.74
N GLN A 260 10.91 -6.52 10.65
CA GLN A 260 12.23 -6.18 10.16
C GLN A 260 12.22 -5.85 8.67
N GLN A 261 11.51 -6.64 7.85
CA GLN A 261 11.53 -6.48 6.40
C GLN A 261 10.66 -5.32 5.91
N GLN A 262 9.49 -5.10 6.51
CA GLN A 262 8.54 -4.08 6.05
C GLN A 262 8.71 -2.74 6.75
N TYR A 263 9.03 -2.77 8.06
CA TYR A 263 9.06 -1.57 8.90
C TYR A 263 10.45 -1.25 9.44
N ASN A 264 11.45 -2.10 9.18
CA ASN A 264 12.80 -1.97 9.73
C ASN A 264 12.83 -1.89 11.27
N ILE A 265 11.94 -2.65 11.94
CA ILE A 265 11.84 -2.75 13.40
C ILE A 265 12.46 -4.09 13.85
N HIS A 266 13.26 -4.07 14.92
CA HIS A 266 14.02 -5.22 15.43
C HIS A 266 13.40 -5.87 16.66
#